data_AF-A0A957TSM7-F1
#
_entry.id   AF-A0A957TSM7-F1
#
_cell.length_a   1.000
_cell.length_b   1.000
_cell.length_c   1.000
_cell.angle_alpha   90.00
_cell.angle_beta   90.00
_cell.angle_gamma   90.00
#
_symmetry.space_group_name_H-M   'P 1'
#
loop_
_entity.id
_entity.type
_entity.pdbx_description
1 polymer ?
#
loop_
_entity_poly.entity_id
_entity_poly.type
_entity_poly.pdbx_seq_one_letter_code
_entity_poly.pdbx_strand_id
1 'polypeptide(L)'
;YMTQVGYFNAVRELGGMRRAVDDAVRTRLRAAYLRGLGTRYIEHWGVEELTSRKSAADIPRILSQLEQPFDPNAKKRTALDVLLASNMISVGVDVSRLGLMTVAGQPKNTAEYIQATSRVGRRYPGLVYMVYNWTRPRDLSHYERFEHYHATFYQHVEPLSVTPFSPRALGRGLTGVLVALIRLLGSDFNPNSSAGTLERNHPLVQRAMAEISRRAGLVTGSTAVEAEVRNELADRLDQWLNRAEQVGSGLKLGYVEARRDSVRGLLEQPTGKGWHDFICLNSLRDVEPGVGLLLDNRGMDQQRTATTTAGNEEDHKPTAEGVSA
;
A
#
# COMPACT_ATOMS: atom_id res chain seq x y z
N TYR A 1 8.39 21.80 -23.10
CA TYR A 1 8.17 21.44 -21.68
C TYR A 1 9.41 21.76 -20.87
N MET A 2 9.30 22.31 -19.65
CA MET A 2 10.46 22.66 -18.81
C MET A 2 11.03 21.43 -18.07
N THR A 3 10.19 20.75 -17.29
CA THR A 3 10.59 19.64 -16.44
C THR A 3 10.51 18.32 -17.21
N GLN A 4 11.59 17.55 -17.22
CA GLN A 4 11.63 16.17 -17.71
C GLN A 4 11.37 15.21 -16.55
N VAL A 5 10.34 14.38 -16.67
CA VAL A 5 10.09 13.30 -15.70
C VAL A 5 10.71 12.01 -16.21
N GLY A 6 11.56 11.35 -15.43
CA GLY A 6 12.05 10.00 -15.69
C GLY A 6 11.36 9.01 -14.75
N TYR A 7 10.60 8.06 -15.27
CA TYR A 7 9.96 7.00 -14.51
C TYR A 7 10.80 5.74 -14.53
N PHE A 8 11.05 5.15 -13.36
CA PHE A 8 11.87 3.95 -13.20
C PHE A 8 11.18 2.90 -12.34
N ASN A 9 11.22 1.65 -12.81
CA ASN A 9 10.70 0.50 -12.07
C ASN A 9 11.58 0.08 -10.89
N ALA A 10 12.87 0.46 -10.93
CA ALA A 10 13.86 0.09 -9.92
C ALA A 10 14.67 1.32 -9.47
N VAL A 11 14.78 1.49 -8.14
CA VAL A 11 15.57 2.58 -7.53
C VAL A 11 17.05 2.51 -7.94
N ARG A 12 17.56 1.31 -8.23
CA ARG A 12 18.94 1.12 -8.73
C ARG A 12 19.15 1.77 -10.10
N GLU A 13 18.20 1.61 -11.02
CA GLU A 13 18.26 2.21 -12.36
C GLU A 13 18.12 3.73 -12.29
N LEU A 14 17.21 4.18 -11.43
CA LEU A 14 17.02 5.59 -11.11
C LEU A 14 18.32 6.24 -10.62
N GLY A 15 19.00 5.62 -9.64
CA GLY A 15 20.29 6.12 -9.13
C GLY A 15 21.40 6.10 -10.19
N GLY A 16 21.35 5.15 -11.14
CA GLY A 16 22.18 5.16 -12.34
C GLY A 16 21.91 6.40 -13.20
N MET A 17 20.64 6.69 -13.49
CA MET A 17 20.26 7.86 -14.26
C MET A 17 20.61 9.16 -13.52
N ARG A 18 20.46 9.22 -12.19
CA ARG A 18 20.83 10.40 -11.40
C ARG A 18 22.29 10.79 -11.64
N ARG A 19 23.19 9.82 -11.56
CA ARG A 19 24.62 10.04 -11.88
C ARG A 19 24.84 10.48 -13.32
N ALA A 20 24.14 9.86 -14.27
CA ALA A 20 24.23 10.25 -15.68
C ALA A 20 23.71 11.68 -15.93
N VAL A 21 22.68 12.13 -15.20
CA VAL A 21 22.17 13.51 -15.28
C VAL A 21 23.20 14.49 -14.73
N ASP A 22 23.75 14.21 -13.55
CA ASP A 22 24.70 15.10 -12.88
C ASP A 22 25.99 15.31 -13.68
N ASP A 23 26.43 14.29 -14.44
CA ASP A 23 27.66 14.32 -15.22
C ASP A 23 27.39 14.46 -16.74
N ALA A 24 27.10 13.36 -17.42
CA ALA A 24 27.06 13.30 -18.89
C ALA A 24 26.00 14.20 -19.51
N VAL A 25 24.78 14.23 -18.97
CA VAL A 25 23.69 15.07 -19.52
C VAL A 25 24.01 16.55 -19.34
N ARG A 26 24.46 16.95 -18.14
CA ARG A 26 24.85 18.32 -17.84
C ARG A 26 25.95 18.80 -18.81
N THR A 27 26.97 17.98 -19.03
CA THR A 27 28.07 18.29 -19.96
C THR A 27 27.56 18.42 -21.40
N ARG A 28 26.71 17.50 -21.85
CA ARG A 28 26.14 17.53 -23.22
C ARG A 28 25.24 18.74 -23.46
N LEU A 29 24.43 19.15 -22.47
CA LEU A 29 23.55 20.31 -22.61
C LEU A 29 24.32 21.64 -22.70
N ARG A 30 25.49 21.73 -22.05
CA ARG A 30 26.41 22.87 -22.20
C ARG A 30 27.01 22.95 -23.60
N ALA A 31 27.22 21.80 -24.24
CA ALA A 31 27.75 21.69 -25.61
C ALA A 31 26.65 21.66 -26.68
N ALA A 32 25.37 21.84 -26.31
CA ALA A 32 24.25 21.72 -27.25
C ALA A 32 24.31 22.76 -28.38
N TYR A 33 24.92 23.93 -28.15
CA TYR A 33 25.15 24.96 -29.15
C TYR A 33 25.98 24.47 -30.35
N LEU A 34 26.87 23.49 -30.15
CA LEU A 34 27.64 22.88 -31.24
C LEU A 34 26.74 22.15 -32.25
N ARG A 35 25.49 21.87 -31.88
CA ARG A 35 24.47 21.24 -32.73
C ARG A 35 23.39 22.24 -33.19
N GLY A 36 23.63 23.55 -33.03
CA GLY A 36 22.66 24.59 -33.37
C GLY A 36 21.47 24.68 -32.40
N LEU A 37 21.57 24.09 -31.21
CA LEU A 37 20.52 24.12 -30.19
C LEU A 37 20.82 25.18 -29.11
N GLY A 38 19.78 25.67 -28.43
CA GLY A 38 19.95 26.56 -27.28
C GLY A 38 20.70 25.89 -26.13
N THR A 39 21.66 26.60 -25.54
CA THR A 39 22.40 26.12 -24.36
C THR A 39 21.48 26.07 -23.15
N ARG A 40 21.48 24.94 -22.44
CA ARG A 40 20.71 24.77 -21.19
C ARG A 40 21.63 24.36 -20.05
N TYR A 41 21.48 25.02 -18.92
CA TYR A 41 22.15 24.66 -17.67
C TYR A 41 21.16 24.01 -16.72
N ILE A 42 21.56 22.83 -16.20
CA ILE A 42 20.88 22.15 -15.10
C ILE A 42 21.66 22.46 -13.83
N GLU A 43 21.01 23.12 -12.89
CA GLU A 43 21.57 23.42 -11.58
C GLU A 43 21.56 22.17 -10.69
N HIS A 44 22.42 22.12 -9.67
CA HIS A 44 22.44 20.99 -8.72
C HIS A 44 21.09 20.78 -8.02
N TRP A 45 20.40 21.86 -7.68
CA TRP A 45 19.06 21.83 -7.10
C TRP A 45 17.96 21.52 -8.12
N GLY A 46 18.25 21.60 -9.43
CA GLY A 46 17.27 21.42 -10.50
C GLY A 46 16.91 19.95 -10.76
N VAL A 47 17.57 19.01 -10.08
CA VAL A 47 17.33 17.57 -10.20
C VAL A 47 16.88 17.04 -8.84
N GLU A 48 15.72 16.41 -8.78
CA GLU A 48 15.19 15.79 -7.56
C GLU A 48 14.69 14.37 -7.82
N GLU A 49 14.54 13.61 -6.74
CA GLU A 49 14.02 12.25 -6.78
C GLU A 49 12.69 12.14 -6.03
N LEU A 50 11.77 11.36 -6.56
CA LEU A 50 10.50 11.02 -5.90
C LEU A 50 10.37 9.49 -5.81
N THR A 51 10.91 8.94 -4.73
CA THR A 51 10.95 7.49 -4.46
C THR A 51 10.51 7.20 -3.04
N SER A 52 10.28 5.93 -2.71
CA SER A 52 9.94 5.50 -1.35
C SER A 52 11.01 5.80 -0.30
N ARG A 53 12.22 6.22 -0.69
CA ARG A 53 13.30 6.62 0.22
C ARG A 53 13.17 8.07 0.71
N LYS A 54 12.31 8.88 0.08
CA LYS A 54 12.08 10.27 0.49
C LYS A 54 11.18 10.29 1.72
N SER A 55 11.52 11.12 2.70
CA SER A 55 10.73 11.26 3.91
C SER A 55 9.38 11.91 3.59
N ALA A 56 8.36 11.66 4.42
CA ALA A 56 7.05 12.29 4.28
C ALA A 56 7.13 13.83 4.37
N ALA A 57 8.15 14.38 5.06
CA ALA A 57 8.38 15.82 5.17
C ALA A 57 8.98 16.43 3.89
N ASP A 58 9.75 15.65 3.12
CA ASP A 58 10.39 16.12 1.88
C ASP A 58 9.41 16.16 0.70
N ILE A 59 8.43 15.27 0.68
CA ILE A 59 7.49 15.13 -0.44
C ILE A 59 6.76 16.46 -0.73
N PRO A 60 6.10 17.14 0.24
CA PRO A 60 5.42 18.41 -0.03
C PRO A 60 6.33 19.48 -0.64
N ARG A 61 7.59 19.56 -0.19
CA ARG A 61 8.58 20.51 -0.72
C ARG A 61 8.86 20.25 -2.20
N ILE A 62 9.10 18.98 -2.56
CA ILE A 62 9.37 18.60 -3.96
C ILE A 62 8.15 18.89 -4.84
N LEU A 63 6.93 18.60 -4.35
CA LEU A 63 5.69 18.88 -5.08
C LEU A 63 5.51 20.39 -5.34
N SER A 64 5.71 21.22 -4.32
CA SER A 64 5.65 22.68 -4.46
C SER A 64 6.65 23.21 -5.50
N GLN A 65 7.85 22.61 -5.59
CA GLN A 65 8.84 22.96 -6.62
C GLN A 65 8.44 22.49 -8.04
N LEU A 66 7.77 21.35 -8.16
CA LEU A 66 7.26 20.84 -9.44
C LEU A 66 6.08 21.66 -9.99
N GLU A 67 5.27 22.24 -9.09
CA GLU A 67 4.15 23.12 -9.45
C GLU A 67 4.61 24.48 -9.99
N GLN A 68 5.84 24.91 -9.69
CA GLN A 68 6.35 26.20 -10.14
C GLN A 68 6.30 26.30 -11.67
N PRO A 69 5.65 27.34 -12.22
CA PRO A 69 5.65 27.57 -13.65
C PRO A 69 7.05 27.98 -14.12
N PHE A 70 7.35 27.68 -15.38
CA PHE A 70 8.53 28.23 -16.02
C PHE A 70 8.18 29.62 -16.57
N ASP A 71 8.91 30.63 -16.11
CA ASP A 71 8.86 31.98 -16.66
C ASP A 71 10.24 32.30 -17.28
N PRO A 72 10.33 32.50 -18.61
CA PRO A 72 11.59 32.81 -19.28
C PRO A 72 12.18 34.16 -18.87
N ASN A 73 11.38 35.08 -18.32
CA ASN A 73 11.80 36.40 -17.89
C ASN A 73 12.15 36.47 -16.39
N ALA A 74 11.92 35.39 -15.64
CA ALA A 74 12.19 35.37 -14.22
C ALA A 74 13.69 35.47 -13.93
N LYS A 75 14.06 36.42 -13.06
CA LYS A 75 15.45 36.60 -12.60
C LYS A 75 16.02 35.39 -11.85
N LYS A 76 15.15 34.54 -11.29
CA LYS A 76 15.52 33.32 -10.56
C LYS A 76 14.68 32.16 -11.05
N ARG A 77 15.35 31.08 -11.47
CA ARG A 77 14.71 29.81 -11.78
C ARG A 77 14.37 29.09 -10.48
N THR A 78 13.14 28.61 -10.36
CA THR A 78 12.64 27.87 -9.20
C THR A 78 12.05 26.51 -9.56
N ALA A 79 11.61 26.34 -10.82
CA ALA A 79 11.07 25.09 -11.33
C ALA A 79 12.18 24.04 -11.53
N LEU A 80 11.88 22.79 -11.16
CA LEU A 80 12.78 21.66 -11.37
C LEU A 80 12.98 21.36 -12.86
N ASP A 81 14.21 21.04 -13.23
CA ASP A 81 14.62 20.63 -14.57
C ASP A 81 14.33 19.15 -14.81
N VAL A 82 14.65 18.30 -13.85
CA VAL A 82 14.55 16.85 -13.95
C VAL A 82 13.97 16.26 -12.67
N LEU A 83 12.93 15.45 -12.82
CA LEU A 83 12.37 14.65 -11.74
C LEU A 83 12.62 13.18 -12.06
N LEU A 84 13.31 12.45 -11.19
CA LEU A 84 13.47 11.01 -11.31
C LEU A 84 12.55 10.33 -10.31
N ALA A 85 11.57 9.56 -10.78
CA ALA A 85 10.51 9.03 -9.95
C ALA A 85 10.32 7.52 -10.12
N SER A 86 9.82 6.88 -9.06
CA SER A 86 9.23 5.54 -9.13
C SER A 86 7.69 5.64 -9.16
N ASN A 87 7.01 4.52 -8.89
CA ASN A 87 5.58 4.45 -8.58
C ASN A 87 5.05 5.56 -7.65
N MET A 88 5.89 6.20 -6.83
CA MET A 88 5.48 7.34 -6.00
C MET A 88 4.86 8.50 -6.79
N ILE A 89 5.19 8.70 -8.06
CA ILE A 89 4.53 9.72 -8.89
C ILE A 89 3.09 9.35 -9.26
N SER A 90 2.77 8.05 -9.25
CA SER A 90 1.44 7.54 -9.56
C SER A 90 0.47 7.71 -8.39
N VAL A 91 0.99 7.80 -7.15
CA VAL A 91 0.22 7.94 -5.91
C VAL A 91 0.00 9.42 -5.58
N GLY A 92 -1.20 9.94 -5.85
CA GLY A 92 -1.70 11.19 -5.26
C GLY A 92 -1.01 12.51 -5.62
N VAL A 93 0.06 12.50 -6.43
CA VAL A 93 0.77 13.72 -6.84
C VAL A 93 -0.02 14.47 -7.92
N ASP A 94 -0.59 15.63 -7.59
CA ASP A 94 -1.33 16.46 -8.56
C ASP A 94 -0.50 17.66 -9.03
N VAL A 95 0.38 17.43 -10.01
CA VAL A 95 1.12 18.51 -10.68
C VAL A 95 0.60 18.66 -12.10
N SER A 96 -0.35 19.57 -12.31
CA SER A 96 -1.10 19.67 -13.58
C SER A 96 -0.25 20.12 -14.79
N ARG A 97 0.93 20.73 -14.54
CA ARG A 97 1.79 21.32 -15.59
C ARG A 97 2.81 20.36 -16.22
N LEU A 98 2.93 19.13 -15.76
CA LEU A 98 3.92 18.20 -16.32
C LEU A 98 3.51 17.81 -17.75
N GLY A 99 4.46 17.90 -18.68
CA GLY A 99 4.19 17.72 -20.11
C GLY A 99 5.16 16.77 -20.82
N LEU A 100 6.20 16.28 -20.12
CA LEU A 100 7.20 15.39 -20.70
C LEU A 100 7.60 14.30 -19.71
N MET A 101 7.47 13.05 -20.13
CA MET A 101 7.91 11.89 -19.36
C MET A 101 8.68 10.91 -20.24
N THR A 102 9.68 10.26 -19.65
CA THR A 102 10.38 9.12 -20.22
C THR A 102 10.24 7.96 -19.24
N VAL A 103 9.72 6.84 -19.70
CA VAL A 103 9.50 5.64 -18.90
C VAL A 103 10.56 4.61 -19.27
N ALA A 104 11.39 4.23 -18.29
CA ALA A 104 12.46 3.26 -18.47
C ALA A 104 11.94 1.83 -18.20
N GLY A 105 11.67 1.10 -19.28
CA GLY A 105 11.09 -0.24 -19.28
C GLY A 105 9.58 -0.24 -19.02
N GLN A 106 8.94 -1.37 -19.29
CA GLN A 106 7.51 -1.50 -19.04
C GLN A 106 7.23 -1.57 -17.52
N PRO A 107 6.32 -0.74 -16.95
CA PRO A 107 5.89 -0.89 -15.56
C PRO A 107 5.31 -2.26 -15.26
N LYS A 108 5.43 -2.69 -13.99
CA LYS A 108 5.12 -4.07 -13.60
C LYS A 108 3.64 -4.40 -13.78
N ASN A 109 2.78 -3.42 -13.58
CA ASN A 109 1.34 -3.56 -13.70
C ASN A 109 0.79 -2.55 -14.71
N THR A 110 -0.27 -2.91 -15.42
CA THR A 110 -0.94 -1.98 -16.35
C THR A 110 -1.59 -0.83 -15.61
N ALA A 111 -2.15 -1.06 -14.42
CA ALA A 111 -2.68 0.01 -13.57
C ALA A 111 -1.61 1.06 -13.22
N GLU A 112 -0.40 0.60 -12.86
CA GLU A 112 0.74 1.47 -12.55
C GLU A 112 1.17 2.27 -13.77
N TYR A 113 1.26 1.62 -14.94
CA TYR A 113 1.56 2.28 -16.21
C TYR A 113 0.60 3.43 -16.52
N ILE A 114 -0.71 3.17 -16.43
CA ILE A 114 -1.76 4.17 -16.67
C ILE A 114 -1.65 5.31 -15.65
N GLN A 115 -1.54 4.99 -14.37
CA GLN A 115 -1.49 6.00 -13.31
C GLN A 115 -0.23 6.86 -13.36
N ALA A 116 0.91 6.31 -13.79
CA ALA A 116 2.14 7.07 -13.94
C ALA A 116 2.09 7.97 -15.18
N THR A 117 1.76 7.42 -16.35
CA THR A 117 1.78 8.16 -17.62
C THR A 117 0.69 9.24 -17.70
N SER A 118 -0.47 9.01 -17.09
CA SER A 118 -1.56 10.01 -16.98
C SER A 118 -1.24 11.21 -16.06
N ARG A 119 -0.05 11.24 -15.43
CA ARG A 119 0.45 12.43 -14.70
C ARG A 119 0.99 13.50 -15.64
N VAL A 120 1.25 13.15 -16.90
CA VAL A 120 1.72 14.07 -17.93
C VAL A 120 0.58 14.40 -18.89
N GLY A 121 0.54 15.65 -19.35
CA GLY A 121 -0.42 16.08 -20.38
C GLY A 121 -1.80 16.49 -19.85
N ARG A 122 -1.91 16.86 -18.56
CA ARG A 122 -3.19 17.19 -17.92
C ARG A 122 -3.75 18.55 -18.32
N ARG A 123 -2.90 19.60 -18.32
CA ARG A 123 -3.30 20.98 -18.66
C ARG A 123 -3.00 21.35 -20.12
N TYR A 124 -1.90 20.82 -20.65
CA TYR A 124 -1.43 21.04 -22.01
C TYR A 124 -1.14 19.68 -22.63
N PRO A 125 -1.05 19.54 -23.97
CA PRO A 125 -0.60 18.31 -24.60
C PRO A 125 0.66 17.77 -23.92
N GLY A 126 0.74 16.45 -23.77
CA GLY A 126 1.87 15.78 -23.12
C GLY A 126 2.56 14.83 -24.08
N LEU A 127 3.85 14.58 -23.84
CA LEU A 127 4.63 13.59 -24.59
C LEU A 127 5.25 12.58 -23.63
N VAL A 128 5.00 11.30 -23.87
CA VAL A 128 5.55 10.19 -23.11
C VAL A 128 6.42 9.34 -24.02
N TYR A 129 7.70 9.20 -23.67
CA TYR A 129 8.65 8.33 -24.35
C TYR A 129 8.76 7.00 -23.61
N MET A 130 8.41 5.91 -24.28
CA MET A 130 8.62 4.56 -23.77
C MET A 130 9.98 4.05 -24.23
N VAL A 131 10.87 3.74 -23.28
CA VAL A 131 12.22 3.24 -23.56
C VAL A 131 12.31 1.80 -23.07
N TYR A 132 12.15 0.86 -23.99
CA TYR A 132 12.20 -0.58 -23.71
C TYR A 132 13.63 -1.11 -23.78
N ASN A 133 13.97 -2.03 -22.87
CA ASN A 133 15.24 -2.74 -22.91
C ASN A 133 15.11 -4.04 -23.70
N TRP A 134 15.73 -4.10 -24.89
CA TRP A 134 15.69 -5.26 -25.78
C TRP A 134 16.20 -6.58 -25.16
N THR A 135 17.07 -6.50 -24.14
CA THR A 135 17.56 -7.69 -23.43
C THR A 135 16.54 -8.29 -22.47
N ARG A 136 15.43 -7.58 -22.18
CA ARG A 136 14.34 -8.04 -21.31
C ARG A 136 13.21 -8.58 -22.18
N PRO A 137 12.91 -9.89 -22.15
CA PRO A 137 11.84 -10.47 -22.98
C PRO A 137 10.48 -9.80 -22.79
N ARG A 138 10.17 -9.36 -21.56
CA ARG A 138 8.95 -8.61 -21.24
C ARG A 138 8.87 -7.28 -21.98
N ASP A 139 9.94 -6.48 -21.94
CA ASP A 139 9.97 -5.18 -22.60
C ASP A 139 9.89 -5.36 -24.13
N LEU A 140 10.58 -6.36 -24.68
CA LEU A 140 10.51 -6.69 -26.10
C LEU A 140 9.09 -7.08 -26.53
N SER A 141 8.42 -7.94 -25.76
CA SER A 141 7.03 -8.32 -26.03
C SER A 141 6.08 -7.13 -25.99
N HIS A 142 6.30 -6.13 -25.13
CA HIS A 142 5.49 -4.91 -25.10
C HIS A 142 5.81 -3.99 -26.27
N TYR A 143 7.07 -3.92 -26.69
CA TYR A 143 7.47 -3.16 -27.88
C TYR A 143 6.82 -3.72 -29.16
N GLU A 144 6.88 -5.05 -29.36
CA GLU A 144 6.31 -5.71 -30.54
C GLU A 144 4.78 -5.57 -30.65
N ARG A 145 4.10 -5.41 -29.51
CA ARG A 145 2.63 -5.29 -29.44
C ARG A 145 2.19 -3.89 -29.05
N PHE A 146 3.04 -2.89 -29.19
CA PHE A 146 2.83 -1.56 -28.60
C PHE A 146 1.48 -0.95 -28.97
N GLU A 147 1.14 -0.94 -30.26
CA GLU A 147 -0.11 -0.36 -30.76
C GLU A 147 -1.33 -1.11 -30.24
N HIS A 148 -1.33 -2.44 -30.34
CA HIS A 148 -2.42 -3.28 -29.85
C HIS A 148 -2.59 -3.14 -28.33
N TYR A 149 -1.48 -3.16 -27.57
CA TYR A 149 -1.51 -2.94 -26.13
C TYR A 149 -2.13 -1.58 -25.80
N HIS A 150 -1.74 -0.49 -26.46
CA HIS A 150 -2.33 0.83 -26.20
C HIS A 150 -3.79 0.94 -26.64
N ALA A 151 -4.21 0.22 -27.68
CA ALA A 151 -5.61 0.16 -28.07
C ALA A 151 -6.49 -0.57 -27.04
N THR A 152 -5.93 -1.51 -26.27
CA THR A 152 -6.70 -2.37 -25.34
C THR A 152 -6.21 -2.33 -23.88
N PHE A 153 -5.31 -1.42 -23.52
CA PHE A 153 -4.63 -1.37 -22.21
C PHE A 153 -5.56 -1.39 -20.99
N TYR A 154 -6.76 -0.80 -21.08
CA TYR A 154 -7.73 -0.89 -19.98
C TYR A 154 -8.23 -2.31 -19.69
N GLN A 155 -8.21 -3.21 -20.68
CA GLN A 155 -8.56 -4.63 -20.49
C GLN A 155 -7.46 -5.41 -19.78
N HIS A 156 -6.22 -4.91 -19.83
CA HIS A 156 -5.04 -5.52 -19.22
C HIS A 156 -4.82 -5.03 -17.77
N VAL A 157 -5.71 -4.20 -17.24
CA VAL A 157 -5.67 -3.76 -15.84
C VAL A 157 -5.95 -4.96 -14.95
N GLU A 158 -4.96 -5.33 -14.15
CA GLU A 158 -5.05 -6.48 -13.26
C GLU A 158 -6.14 -6.23 -12.20
N PRO A 159 -7.06 -7.17 -11.97
CA PRO A 159 -7.98 -7.07 -10.85
C PRO A 159 -7.15 -7.08 -9.55
N LEU A 160 -7.45 -6.17 -8.63
CA LEU A 160 -6.92 -6.25 -7.27
C LEU A 160 -7.44 -7.55 -6.66
N SER A 161 -6.60 -8.58 -6.56
CA SER A 161 -6.93 -9.84 -5.91
C SER A 161 -6.94 -9.63 -4.40
N VAL A 162 -7.99 -8.99 -3.88
CA VAL A 162 -8.30 -8.98 -2.46
C VAL A 162 -9.34 -10.06 -2.20
N THR A 163 -9.04 -10.99 -1.30
CA THR A 163 -10.05 -11.94 -0.80
C THR A 163 -10.93 -11.19 0.19
N PRO A 164 -12.18 -10.81 -0.17
CA PRO A 164 -13.04 -10.03 0.72
C PRO A 164 -13.34 -10.86 1.96
N PHE A 165 -13.46 -10.20 3.13
CA PHE A 165 -13.79 -10.85 4.40
C PHE A 165 -12.80 -11.97 4.81
N SER A 166 -11.54 -11.92 4.36
CA SER A 166 -10.51 -12.83 4.87
C SER A 166 -10.37 -12.71 6.41
N PRO A 167 -10.01 -13.80 7.12
CA PRO A 167 -9.93 -13.79 8.59
C PRO A 167 -9.05 -12.66 9.15
N ARG A 168 -7.95 -12.31 8.46
CA ARG A 168 -7.07 -11.20 8.86
C ARG A 168 -7.72 -9.83 8.68
N ALA A 169 -8.52 -9.65 7.64
CA ALA A 169 -9.28 -8.41 7.43
C ALA A 169 -10.39 -8.26 8.47
N LEU A 170 -11.12 -9.34 8.77
CA LEU A 170 -12.14 -9.37 9.82
C LEU A 170 -11.55 -9.06 11.19
N GLY A 171 -10.46 -9.75 11.56
CA GLY A 171 -9.79 -9.56 12.85
C GLY A 171 -9.30 -8.13 13.10
N ARG A 172 -8.99 -7.38 12.03
CA ARG A 172 -8.51 -5.99 12.13
C ARG A 172 -9.61 -4.94 12.04
N GLY A 173 -10.69 -5.21 11.31
CA GLY A 173 -11.68 -4.19 10.93
C GLY A 173 -13.07 -4.37 11.55
N LEU A 174 -13.46 -5.60 11.89
CA LEU A 174 -14.85 -5.92 12.15
C LEU A 174 -15.44 -5.20 13.37
N THR A 175 -14.69 -5.13 14.48
CA THR A 175 -15.13 -4.38 15.68
C THR A 175 -15.36 -2.91 15.39
N GLY A 176 -14.43 -2.26 14.67
CA GLY A 176 -14.57 -0.86 14.31
C GLY A 176 -15.81 -0.61 13.45
N VAL A 177 -16.06 -1.50 12.47
CA VAL A 177 -17.25 -1.43 11.61
C VAL A 177 -18.53 -1.65 12.40
N LEU A 178 -18.57 -2.64 13.29
CA LEU A 178 -19.74 -2.93 14.14
C LEU A 178 -20.09 -1.73 15.03
N VAL A 179 -19.10 -1.21 15.77
CA VAL A 179 -19.29 -0.06 16.66
C VAL A 179 -19.71 1.18 15.88
N ALA A 180 -19.05 1.46 14.75
CA ALA A 180 -19.40 2.60 13.91
C ALA A 180 -20.84 2.49 13.39
N LEU A 181 -21.24 1.31 12.88
CA LEU A 181 -22.56 1.13 12.31
C LEU A 181 -23.68 1.27 13.36
N ILE A 182 -23.50 0.70 14.56
CA ILE A 182 -24.47 0.84 15.66
C ILE A 182 -24.68 2.33 16.01
N ARG A 183 -23.60 3.11 16.09
CA ARG A 183 -23.64 4.55 16.39
C ARG A 183 -24.21 5.38 15.25
N LEU A 184 -24.00 4.98 14.00
CA LEU A 184 -24.51 5.72 12.84
C LEU A 184 -25.97 5.41 12.52
N LEU A 185 -26.49 4.25 12.95
CA LEU A 185 -27.88 3.86 12.70
C LEU A 185 -28.88 4.58 13.63
N GLY A 186 -28.45 5.16 14.75
CA GLY A 186 -29.34 5.85 15.69
C GLY A 186 -28.58 6.62 16.77
N SER A 187 -29.31 7.41 17.58
CA SER A 187 -28.71 8.31 18.57
C SER A 187 -28.39 7.65 19.92
N ASP A 188 -28.99 6.51 20.22
CA ASP A 188 -29.03 5.91 21.56
C ASP A 188 -27.63 5.57 22.10
N PHE A 189 -26.73 5.17 21.20
CA PHE A 189 -25.36 4.77 21.50
C PHE A 189 -24.31 5.81 21.07
N ASN A 190 -24.70 7.04 20.74
CA ASN A 190 -23.75 8.07 20.32
C ASN A 190 -22.80 8.57 21.41
N PRO A 191 -23.28 8.86 22.65
CA PRO A 191 -22.42 9.37 23.71
C PRO A 191 -21.29 8.41 24.06
N ASN A 192 -20.14 8.94 24.46
CA ASN A 192 -18.98 8.11 24.80
C ASN A 192 -19.34 7.06 25.87
N SER A 193 -20.09 7.46 26.90
CA SER A 193 -20.48 6.63 28.04
C SER A 193 -21.57 5.60 27.77
N SER A 194 -22.20 5.61 26.58
CA SER A 194 -23.27 4.66 26.24
C SER A 194 -22.74 3.30 25.79
N ALA A 195 -21.42 3.13 25.69
CA ALA A 195 -20.85 1.83 25.30
C ALA A 195 -21.19 0.71 26.31
N GLY A 196 -21.36 1.05 27.60
CA GLY A 196 -21.74 0.08 28.63
C GLY A 196 -23.23 -0.23 28.72
N THR A 197 -24.09 0.53 28.03
CA THR A 197 -25.56 0.36 28.08
C THR A 197 -26.09 -0.43 26.89
N LEU A 198 -25.21 -1.08 26.15
CA LEU A 198 -25.57 -1.85 24.96
C LEU A 198 -26.36 -3.10 25.36
N GLU A 199 -27.50 -3.33 24.71
CA GLU A 199 -28.28 -4.54 24.89
C GLU A 199 -28.21 -5.42 23.64
N ARG A 200 -27.99 -6.72 23.84
CA ARG A 200 -27.89 -7.71 22.75
C ARG A 200 -29.06 -7.64 21.77
N ASN A 201 -30.28 -7.54 22.31
CA ASN A 201 -31.51 -7.61 21.52
C ASN A 201 -31.99 -6.23 21.01
N HIS A 202 -31.20 -5.17 21.19
CA HIS A 202 -31.58 -3.84 20.73
C HIS A 202 -31.76 -3.83 19.20
N PRO A 203 -32.83 -3.20 18.65
CA PRO A 203 -33.09 -3.21 17.21
C PRO A 203 -31.92 -2.70 16.36
N LEU A 204 -31.21 -1.67 16.84
CA LEU A 204 -30.03 -1.12 16.14
C LEU A 204 -28.87 -2.12 16.08
N VAL A 205 -28.65 -2.90 17.14
CA VAL A 205 -27.58 -3.92 17.21
C VAL A 205 -27.88 -5.06 16.25
N GLN A 206 -29.11 -5.59 16.32
CA GLN A 206 -29.56 -6.65 15.42
C GLN A 206 -29.52 -6.22 13.96
N ARG A 207 -29.94 -4.98 13.67
CA ARG A 207 -29.87 -4.41 12.32
C ARG A 207 -28.43 -4.26 11.83
N ALA A 208 -27.51 -3.79 12.67
CA ALA A 208 -26.10 -3.66 12.33
C ALA A 208 -25.47 -5.03 11.99
N MET A 209 -25.71 -6.04 12.83
CA MET A 209 -25.20 -7.39 12.61
C MET A 209 -25.76 -8.02 11.32
N ALA A 210 -27.06 -7.86 11.08
CA ALA A 210 -27.72 -8.35 9.88
C ALA A 210 -27.15 -7.67 8.62
N GLU A 211 -26.97 -6.35 8.63
CA GLU A 211 -26.49 -5.63 7.45
C GLU A 211 -25.03 -5.95 7.10
N ILE A 212 -24.16 -6.07 8.11
CA ILE A 212 -22.74 -6.43 7.89
C ILE A 212 -22.63 -7.86 7.34
N SER A 213 -23.31 -8.83 7.96
CA SER A 213 -23.27 -10.23 7.51
C SER A 213 -23.89 -10.41 6.12
N ARG A 214 -25.07 -9.82 5.87
CA ARG A 214 -25.73 -9.82 4.55
C ARG A 214 -24.84 -9.22 3.46
N ARG A 215 -24.13 -8.13 3.76
CA ARG A 215 -23.17 -7.53 2.82
C ARG A 215 -22.02 -8.48 2.49
N ALA A 216 -21.54 -9.25 3.47
CA ALA A 216 -20.51 -10.26 3.24
C ALA A 216 -20.97 -11.36 2.29
N GLY A 217 -22.20 -11.85 2.48
CA GLY A 217 -22.82 -12.82 1.57
C GLY A 217 -22.98 -12.29 0.15
N LEU A 218 -23.46 -11.04 -0.01
CA LEU A 218 -23.65 -10.44 -1.33
C LEU A 218 -22.35 -10.20 -2.10
N VAL A 219 -21.31 -9.73 -1.43
CA VAL A 219 -20.02 -9.42 -2.08
C VAL A 219 -19.30 -10.69 -2.52
N THR A 220 -19.42 -11.77 -1.73
CA THR A 220 -18.73 -13.04 -2.01
C THR A 220 -19.58 -14.03 -2.78
N GLY A 221 -20.90 -13.81 -2.88
CA GLY A 221 -21.84 -14.79 -3.42
C GLY A 221 -21.96 -16.05 -2.56
N SER A 222 -21.56 -16.02 -1.29
CA SER A 222 -21.46 -17.19 -0.41
C SER A 222 -22.26 -17.01 0.88
N THR A 223 -23.25 -17.88 1.08
CA THR A 223 -24.02 -17.96 2.33
C THR A 223 -23.17 -18.46 3.50
N ALA A 224 -22.11 -19.23 3.23
CA ALA A 224 -21.16 -19.67 4.25
C ALA A 224 -20.38 -18.49 4.84
N VAL A 225 -19.90 -17.57 3.99
CA VAL A 225 -19.19 -16.36 4.44
C VAL A 225 -20.11 -15.45 5.23
N GLU A 226 -21.38 -15.31 4.81
CA GLU A 226 -22.39 -14.57 5.59
C GLU A 226 -22.54 -15.16 7.02
N ALA A 227 -22.63 -16.48 7.14
CA ALA A 227 -22.74 -17.16 8.42
C ALA A 227 -21.47 -17.01 9.28
N GLU A 228 -20.29 -17.14 8.69
CA GLU A 228 -19.00 -16.94 9.37
C GLU A 228 -18.88 -15.52 9.93
N VAL A 229 -19.17 -14.51 9.12
CA VAL A 229 -19.14 -13.10 9.56
C VAL A 229 -20.17 -12.84 10.66
N ARG A 230 -21.36 -13.46 10.57
CA ARG A 230 -22.38 -13.36 11.62
C ARG A 230 -21.91 -13.97 12.94
N ASN A 231 -21.23 -15.10 12.91
CA ASN A 231 -20.68 -15.74 14.11
C ASN A 231 -19.59 -14.87 14.74
N GLU A 232 -18.64 -14.36 13.95
CA GLU A 232 -17.61 -13.47 14.45
C GLU A 232 -18.21 -12.18 15.06
N LEU A 233 -19.24 -11.61 14.43
CA LEU A 233 -19.98 -10.47 15.00
C LEU A 233 -20.64 -10.80 16.34
N ALA A 234 -21.19 -12.01 16.49
CA ALA A 234 -21.78 -12.47 17.74
C ALA A 234 -20.71 -12.60 18.83
N ASP A 235 -19.54 -13.16 18.49
CA ASP A 235 -18.40 -13.28 19.41
C ASP A 235 -17.90 -11.89 19.86
N ARG A 236 -17.81 -10.91 18.95
CA ARG A 236 -17.46 -9.52 19.32
C ARG A 236 -18.50 -8.89 20.23
N LEU A 237 -19.78 -9.15 19.99
CA LEU A 237 -20.86 -8.66 20.83
C LEU A 237 -20.79 -9.27 22.24
N ASP A 238 -20.52 -10.57 22.35
CA ASP A 238 -20.31 -11.25 23.64
C ASP A 238 -19.13 -10.64 24.39
N GLN A 239 -17.99 -10.46 23.72
CA GLN A 239 -16.83 -9.82 24.34
C GLN A 239 -17.12 -8.38 24.79
N TRP A 240 -17.89 -7.62 24.01
CA TRP A 240 -18.30 -6.26 24.39
C TRP A 240 -19.17 -6.29 25.65
N LEU A 241 -20.23 -7.10 25.67
CA LEU A 241 -21.14 -7.21 26.82
C LEU A 241 -20.40 -7.66 28.08
N ASN A 242 -19.51 -8.66 27.96
CA ASN A 242 -18.65 -9.09 29.07
C ASN A 242 -17.75 -7.95 29.58
N ARG A 243 -17.17 -7.13 28.69
CA ARG A 243 -16.39 -5.95 29.08
C ARG A 243 -17.25 -4.91 29.80
N ALA A 244 -18.53 -4.78 29.44
CA ALA A 244 -19.47 -3.86 30.09
C ALA A 244 -19.82 -4.32 31.51
N GLU A 245 -20.02 -5.62 31.71
CA GLU A 245 -20.30 -6.21 33.02
C GLU A 245 -19.08 -6.20 33.96
N GLN A 246 -17.88 -6.37 33.42
CA GLN A 246 -16.63 -6.40 34.18
C GLN A 246 -16.10 -5.02 34.58
N VAL A 247 -16.82 -3.94 34.25
CA VAL A 247 -16.43 -2.61 34.71
C VAL A 247 -16.69 -2.50 36.21
N GLY A 248 -15.61 -2.40 36.99
CA GLY A 248 -15.66 -2.34 38.45
C GLY A 248 -16.55 -1.22 38.99
N SER A 249 -16.99 -1.37 40.25
CA SER A 249 -17.88 -0.41 40.90
C SER A 249 -17.34 1.02 40.83
N GLY A 250 -18.11 1.92 40.22
CA GLY A 250 -17.77 3.34 40.06
C GLY A 250 -17.10 3.72 38.73
N LEU A 251 -16.77 2.75 37.87
CA LEU A 251 -16.32 2.99 36.50
C LEU A 251 -17.48 2.80 35.51
N LYS A 252 -17.43 3.47 34.35
CA LYS A 252 -18.33 3.23 33.22
C LYS A 252 -17.54 2.75 32.01
N LEU A 253 -18.13 1.88 31.20
CA LEU A 253 -17.56 1.55 29.89
C LEU A 253 -17.91 2.67 28.89
N GLY A 254 -16.91 3.20 28.22
CA GLY A 254 -17.11 4.12 27.11
C GLY A 254 -16.30 3.72 25.88
N TYR A 255 -16.59 4.30 24.70
CA TYR A 255 -15.84 3.97 23.48
C TYR A 255 -14.36 4.30 23.59
N VAL A 256 -14.06 5.47 24.17
CA VAL A 256 -12.70 5.98 24.42
C VAL A 256 -12.51 6.19 25.92
N GLU A 257 -11.31 5.88 26.43
CA GLU A 257 -10.95 6.10 27.83
C GLU A 257 -11.00 7.59 28.19
N ALA A 258 -11.68 7.93 29.30
CA ALA A 258 -11.71 9.28 29.85
C ALA A 258 -11.48 9.22 31.36
N ARG A 259 -10.21 9.42 31.77
CA ARG A 259 -9.77 9.27 33.17
C ARG A 259 -10.45 10.24 34.14
N ARG A 260 -10.81 11.44 33.68
CA ARG A 260 -11.50 12.45 34.51
C ARG A 260 -12.94 12.05 34.85
N ASP A 261 -13.57 11.25 33.99
CA ASP A 261 -14.97 10.86 34.10
C ASP A 261 -15.14 9.41 34.57
N SER A 262 -14.07 8.78 35.06
CA SER A 262 -14.06 7.36 35.46
C SER A 262 -14.55 6.43 34.34
N VAL A 263 -14.15 6.70 33.08
CA VAL A 263 -14.55 5.91 31.91
C VAL A 263 -13.40 5.02 31.43
N ARG A 264 -13.63 3.71 31.40
CA ARG A 264 -12.75 2.74 30.77
C ARG A 264 -13.06 2.63 29.28
N GLY A 265 -12.04 2.68 28.43
CA GLY A 265 -12.20 2.56 26.98
C GLY A 265 -12.53 1.13 26.53
N LEU A 266 -13.51 1.00 25.64
CA LEU A 266 -13.83 -0.21 24.90
C LEU A 266 -12.82 -0.41 23.77
N LEU A 267 -12.54 0.66 23.01
CA LEU A 267 -11.66 0.65 21.84
C LEU A 267 -10.26 1.10 22.23
N GLU A 268 -9.26 0.38 21.73
CA GLU A 268 -7.85 0.62 22.02
C GLU A 268 -7.09 0.99 20.75
N GLN A 269 -6.11 1.89 20.88
CA GLN A 269 -5.22 2.24 19.78
C GLN A 269 -4.09 1.21 19.64
N PRO A 270 -3.62 0.92 18.42
CA PRO A 270 -2.50 0.00 18.20
C PRO A 270 -1.20 0.63 18.73
N THR A 271 -0.79 0.25 19.95
CA THR A 271 0.39 0.78 20.66
C THR A 271 1.62 -0.14 20.61
N GLY A 272 1.59 -1.18 19.77
CA GLY A 272 2.70 -2.16 19.63
C GLY A 272 2.70 -3.29 20.67
N LYS A 273 1.75 -3.28 21.62
CA LYS A 273 1.44 -4.45 22.46
C LYS A 273 0.62 -5.47 21.66
N GLY A 274 0.57 -6.72 22.11
CA GLY A 274 -0.08 -7.84 21.40
C GLY A 274 -1.48 -7.52 20.88
N TRP A 275 -1.86 -8.14 19.75
CA TRP A 275 -3.13 -7.85 19.08
C TRP A 275 -4.32 -8.52 19.78
N HIS A 276 -5.43 -7.79 19.94
CA HIS A 276 -6.73 -8.35 20.30
C HIS A 276 -7.87 -7.60 19.60
N ASP A 277 -9.07 -8.17 19.66
CA ASP A 277 -10.24 -7.81 18.84
C ASP A 277 -10.78 -6.37 18.99
N PHE A 278 -10.38 -5.66 20.04
CA PHE A 278 -10.84 -4.30 20.31
C PHE A 278 -9.77 -3.23 20.04
N ILE A 279 -8.61 -3.66 19.51
CA ILE A 279 -7.64 -2.74 18.92
C ILE A 279 -8.17 -2.33 17.54
N CYS A 280 -8.48 -1.04 17.38
CA CYS A 280 -8.99 -0.51 16.12
C CYS A 280 -7.93 0.35 15.42
N LEU A 281 -7.67 0.06 14.14
CA LEU A 281 -6.74 0.83 13.34
C LEU A 281 -7.33 2.21 13.01
N ASN A 282 -6.49 3.25 13.08
CA ASN A 282 -6.84 4.59 12.57
C ASN A 282 -6.90 4.63 11.04
N SER A 283 -6.30 3.65 10.37
CA SER A 283 -6.26 3.51 8.92
C SER A 283 -6.16 2.04 8.52
N LEU A 284 -6.96 1.63 7.54
CA LEU A 284 -6.87 0.32 6.88
C LEU A 284 -5.93 0.34 5.67
N ARG A 285 -5.19 1.44 5.43
CA ARG A 285 -4.25 1.56 4.29
C ARG A 285 -2.86 1.01 4.59
N ASP A 286 -2.45 1.02 5.87
CA ASP A 286 -1.12 0.59 6.31
C ASP A 286 -1.21 -0.74 7.05
N VAL A 287 -1.63 -1.77 6.33
CA VAL A 287 -1.81 -3.12 6.89
C VAL A 287 -0.54 -3.92 6.62
N GLU A 288 0.36 -3.90 7.61
CA GLU A 288 1.48 -4.81 7.90
C GLU A 288 2.93 -4.29 7.68
N PRO A 289 3.79 -4.36 8.72
CA PRO A 289 5.22 -4.52 8.50
C PRO A 289 5.47 -5.88 7.83
N GLY A 290 6.43 -5.94 6.90
CA GLY A 290 6.76 -7.17 6.18
C GLY A 290 7.06 -8.33 7.13
N VAL A 291 6.37 -9.46 6.96
CA VAL A 291 6.64 -10.69 7.69
C VAL A 291 7.68 -11.50 6.92
N GLY A 292 8.72 -11.96 7.60
CA GLY A 292 9.67 -12.91 7.04
C GLY A 292 9.01 -14.29 6.91
N LEU A 293 8.64 -14.67 5.69
CA LEU A 293 8.19 -16.03 5.41
C LEU A 293 9.42 -16.94 5.25
N LEU A 294 9.58 -17.90 6.16
CA LEU A 294 10.48 -19.03 5.97
C LEU A 294 9.71 -20.12 5.26
N LEU A 295 9.96 -20.28 3.96
CA LEU A 295 9.51 -21.42 3.18
C LEU A 295 10.43 -22.60 3.51
N ASP A 296 9.90 -23.57 4.25
CA ASP A 296 10.55 -24.85 4.46
C ASP A 296 10.30 -25.74 3.24
N ASN A 297 11.29 -25.83 2.35
CA ASN A 297 11.22 -26.64 1.13
C ASN A 297 11.50 -28.13 1.39
N ARG A 298 11.66 -28.57 2.64
CA ARG A 298 11.90 -29.99 2.96
C ARG A 298 10.65 -30.82 2.66
N GLY A 299 10.68 -31.51 1.52
CA GLY A 299 9.65 -32.50 1.14
C GLY A 299 9.14 -32.37 -0.30
N MET A 300 9.46 -31.28 -1.01
CA MET A 300 9.05 -31.13 -2.41
C MET A 300 9.90 -31.95 -3.40
N ASP A 301 11.11 -32.36 -3.00
CA ASP A 301 12.04 -33.14 -3.84
C ASP A 301 12.11 -34.65 -3.49
N GLN A 302 11.25 -35.16 -2.61
CA GLN A 302 11.20 -36.61 -2.39
C GLN A 302 10.34 -37.28 -3.48
N GLN A 303 10.96 -37.49 -4.64
CA GLN A 303 10.56 -38.58 -5.52
C GLN A 303 10.49 -39.86 -4.70
N ARG A 304 9.30 -40.46 -4.60
CA ARG A 304 9.09 -41.81 -4.08
C ARG A 304 9.80 -42.81 -5.00
N THR A 305 11.09 -43.04 -4.79
CA THR A 305 11.75 -44.25 -5.27
C THR A 305 11.44 -45.35 -4.27
N ALA A 306 10.45 -46.18 -4.60
CA ALA A 306 10.25 -47.46 -3.96
C ALA A 306 11.45 -48.34 -4.28
N THR A 307 12.30 -48.61 -3.28
CA THR A 307 13.28 -49.70 -3.33
C THR A 307 13.18 -50.51 -2.06
N THR A 308 12.64 -51.70 -2.22
CA THR A 308 12.63 -52.82 -1.29
C THR A 308 14.07 -53.26 -1.00
N THR A 309 14.52 -53.15 0.25
CA THR A 309 15.52 -54.10 0.78
C THR A 309 15.35 -54.26 2.28
N ALA A 310 15.11 -55.52 2.68
CA ALA A 310 15.14 -55.99 4.05
C ALA A 310 16.57 -55.99 4.61
N GLY A 311 16.73 -55.85 5.93
CA GLY A 311 17.94 -56.29 6.62
C GLY A 311 18.39 -55.44 7.80
N ASN A 312 18.10 -55.97 8.99
CA ASN A 312 18.89 -55.98 10.22
C ASN A 312 18.86 -54.79 11.21
N GLU A 313 18.44 -55.20 12.41
CA GLU A 313 18.68 -54.65 13.74
C GLU A 313 20.17 -54.40 13.99
N GLU A 314 20.50 -53.33 14.72
CA GLU A 314 21.36 -53.40 15.91
C GLU A 314 21.33 -52.10 16.74
N ASP A 315 21.26 -52.29 18.05
CA ASP A 315 21.28 -51.33 19.16
C ASP A 315 22.61 -50.55 19.27
N HIS A 316 22.57 -49.23 19.47
CA HIS A 316 23.48 -48.58 20.44
C HIS A 316 23.02 -47.20 20.95
N LYS A 317 23.19 -47.03 22.27
CA LYS A 317 22.84 -45.89 23.14
C LYS A 317 23.50 -44.55 22.77
N PRO A 318 22.95 -43.41 23.25
CA PRO A 318 23.59 -42.11 23.14
C PRO A 318 24.58 -41.86 24.30
N THR A 319 25.79 -41.43 23.99
CA THR A 319 26.72 -40.79 24.93
C THR A 319 26.77 -39.28 24.66
N ALA A 320 26.66 -38.52 25.74
CA ALA A 320 26.87 -37.09 25.79
C ALA A 320 28.36 -36.79 26.07
N GLU A 321 28.91 -35.80 25.37
CA GLU A 321 30.04 -34.92 25.72
C GLU A 321 30.11 -33.92 24.52
N GLY A 322 30.01 -32.61 24.65
CA GLY A 322 30.82 -31.74 25.49
C GLY A 322 32.10 -31.38 24.76
N VAL A 323 32.22 -30.15 24.23
CA VAL A 323 33.40 -29.24 24.30
C VAL A 323 33.28 -28.12 23.26
N SER A 324 33.62 -26.92 23.71
CA SER A 324 33.61 -25.64 23.01
C SER A 324 34.67 -25.53 21.90
N ALA A 325 34.34 -24.75 20.87
CA ALA A 325 35.11 -23.61 20.41
C ALA A 325 34.17 -22.64 19.69
#